data_AF-A0AAD6B3M6-F1
#
_entry.id   AF-A0AAD6B3M6-F1
#
_cell.length_a   1.000
_cell.length_b   1.000
_cell.length_c   1.000
_cell.angle_alpha   90.00
_cell.angle_beta   90.00
_cell.angle_gamma   90.00
#
_symmetry.space_group_name_H-M   'P 1'
#
loop_
_entity.id
_entity.type
_entity.pdbx_description
1 polymer ?
#
loop_
_entity_poly.entity_id
_entity_poly.type
_entity_poly.pdbx_seq_one_letter_code
_entity_poly.pdbx_strand_id
1 'polypeptide(L)'
;MQPDMVEWNSWHVLALTYAYKRSSTGLDDDIFQKMRISQEKDPENLDLAAHYLWQRAKRGESIEDEARELATKVLRSPVSYSGLKPLLWVYRKYISDIEAIDLAEEALKNHPDERYLKRRAALCYEKRLFFSDSPPTTSMLDRAVSLHQEIYRSSSEEPCLDVSHEKTVKDLMDTTIQSERRAERQWTYQTCTEFVFYQTCEDASCPFSGMVTLRSQTEICLELFGISQNSLLGRVAFTNHILSGNVGNRTDGGEEAESVFIRDSAHCADMSRGRVTDRRSLKNSRQEIEKHVESWLKTAQQEKRRSEDI
;
A
#
# COMPACT_ATOMS: atom_id res chain seq x y z
N MET A 1 -11.07 36.40 -15.72
CA MET A 1 -9.65 36.03 -15.62
C MET A 1 -8.86 37.32 -15.53
N GLN A 2 -7.90 37.45 -14.60
CA GLN A 2 -6.97 38.59 -14.53
C GLN A 2 -5.65 38.16 -15.20
N PRO A 3 -5.48 38.39 -16.52
CA PRO A 3 -4.34 37.88 -17.28
C PRO A 3 -2.98 38.46 -16.85
N ASP A 4 -2.98 39.55 -16.07
CA ASP A 4 -1.78 40.28 -15.68
C ASP A 4 -1.12 39.76 -14.39
N MET A 5 -1.80 38.87 -13.65
CA MET A 5 -1.25 38.28 -12.43
C MET A 5 -0.39 37.05 -12.77
N VAL A 6 0.94 37.27 -12.81
CA VAL A 6 1.95 36.26 -13.18
C VAL A 6 1.81 34.98 -12.35
N GLU A 7 1.75 35.08 -11.02
CA GLU A 7 1.63 33.92 -10.12
C GLU A 7 0.36 33.12 -10.39
N TRP A 8 -0.76 33.80 -10.64
CA TRP A 8 -2.05 33.14 -10.91
C TRP A 8 -2.00 32.34 -12.21
N ASN A 9 -1.34 32.87 -13.24
CA ASN A 9 -1.15 32.15 -14.50
C ASN A 9 -0.30 30.89 -14.29
N SER A 10 0.80 30.98 -13.54
CA SER A 10 1.65 29.82 -13.22
C SER A 10 0.88 28.73 -12.48
N TRP A 11 0.12 29.10 -11.42
CA TRP A 11 -0.70 28.15 -10.67
C TRP A 11 -1.85 27.56 -11.49
N HIS A 12 -2.50 28.37 -12.33
CA HIS A 12 -3.57 27.91 -13.19
C HIS A 12 -3.08 26.84 -14.17
N VAL A 13 -1.93 27.07 -14.80
CA VAL A 13 -1.33 26.13 -15.74
C VAL A 13 -0.86 24.86 -15.02
N LEU A 14 -0.24 24.97 -13.84
CA LEU A 14 0.09 23.81 -13.01
C LEU A 14 -1.17 22.99 -12.67
N ALA A 15 -2.26 23.63 -12.26
CA ALA A 15 -3.52 22.95 -11.97
C ALA A 15 -4.07 22.19 -13.19
N LEU A 16 -4.01 22.78 -14.39
CA LEU A 16 -4.37 22.11 -15.64
C LEU A 16 -3.49 20.88 -15.88
N THR A 17 -2.18 20.99 -15.74
CA THR A 17 -1.28 19.84 -15.91
C THR A 17 -1.54 18.70 -14.93
N TYR A 18 -1.87 19.01 -13.67
CA TYR A 18 -2.24 18.02 -12.67
C TYR A 18 -3.56 17.33 -12.98
N ALA A 19 -4.56 18.07 -13.48
CA ALA A 19 -5.84 17.50 -13.91
C ALA A 19 -5.67 16.50 -15.06
N TYR A 20 -4.79 16.80 -16.01
CA TYR A 20 -4.50 15.94 -17.16
C TYR A 20 -3.59 14.75 -16.85
N LYS A 21 -2.96 14.69 -15.66
CA LYS A 21 -2.11 13.55 -15.23
C LYS A 21 -2.86 12.21 -15.22
N ARG A 22 -4.20 12.22 -15.22
CA ARG A 22 -5.07 11.03 -15.29
C ARG A 22 -5.61 10.74 -16.69
N SER A 23 -5.34 11.58 -17.70
CA SER A 23 -5.75 11.33 -19.07
C SER A 23 -4.78 10.39 -19.77
N SER A 24 -5.30 9.43 -20.56
CA SER A 24 -4.51 8.58 -21.43
C SER A 24 -4.01 9.30 -22.69
N THR A 25 -4.60 10.47 -23.00
CA THR A 25 -4.13 11.37 -24.05
C THR A 25 -3.04 12.28 -23.49
N GLY A 26 -2.03 12.63 -24.31
CA GLY A 26 -1.00 13.60 -23.94
C GLY A 26 -1.58 14.94 -23.49
N LEU A 27 -0.75 15.79 -22.87
CA LEU A 27 -1.19 17.15 -22.54
C LEU A 27 -1.52 17.88 -23.84
N ASP A 28 -2.71 18.48 -23.91
CA ASP A 28 -3.16 19.29 -25.04
C ASP A 28 -2.07 20.31 -25.45
N ASP A 29 -1.81 20.44 -26.74
CA ASP A 29 -0.79 21.34 -27.27
C ASP A 29 -1.06 22.81 -26.90
N ASP A 30 -2.33 23.20 -26.74
CA ASP A 30 -2.71 24.53 -26.23
C ASP A 30 -2.23 24.74 -24.78
N ILE A 31 -2.39 23.72 -23.93
CA ILE A 31 -1.94 23.79 -22.52
C ILE A 31 -0.42 23.80 -22.46
N PHE A 32 0.25 23.01 -23.30
CA PHE A 32 1.71 23.00 -23.37
C PHE A 32 2.27 24.37 -23.82
N GLN A 33 1.62 25.03 -24.79
CA GLN A 33 2.03 26.37 -25.20
C GLN A 33 1.80 27.40 -24.09
N LYS A 34 0.71 27.28 -23.32
CA LYS A 34 0.46 28.10 -22.13
C LYS A 34 1.54 27.89 -21.04
N MET A 35 2.05 26.67 -20.87
CA MET A 35 3.19 26.40 -19.98
C MET A 35 4.43 27.17 -20.40
N ARG A 36 4.80 27.11 -21.68
CA ARG A 36 5.97 27.82 -22.21
C ARG A 36 5.88 29.32 -21.95
N ILE A 37 4.75 29.93 -22.29
CA ILE A 37 4.51 31.37 -22.08
C ILE A 37 4.54 31.71 -20.58
N SER A 38 3.99 30.85 -19.72
CA SER A 38 3.97 31.10 -18.28
C SER A 38 5.37 31.01 -17.69
N GLN A 39 6.21 30.08 -18.15
CA GLN A 39 7.60 29.96 -17.73
C GLN A 39 8.45 31.16 -18.17
N GLU A 40 8.23 31.69 -19.38
CA GLU A 40 8.89 32.91 -19.86
C GLU A 40 8.51 34.14 -19.02
N LYS A 41 7.28 34.18 -18.50
CA LYS A 41 6.78 35.26 -17.64
C LYS A 41 7.16 35.11 -16.16
N ASP A 42 7.40 33.88 -15.70
CA ASP A 42 7.69 33.53 -14.31
C ASP A 42 8.93 32.63 -14.19
N PRO A 43 10.13 33.13 -14.51
CA PRO A 43 11.35 32.31 -14.56
C PRO A 43 11.84 31.85 -13.18
N GLU A 44 11.40 32.51 -12.10
CA GLU A 44 11.76 32.16 -10.72
C GLU A 44 10.94 30.97 -10.18
N ASN A 45 9.89 30.56 -10.89
CA ASN A 45 9.04 29.45 -10.50
C ASN A 45 9.66 28.10 -10.89
N LEU A 46 10.53 27.62 -10.01
CA LEU A 46 11.25 26.36 -10.19
C LEU A 46 10.33 25.12 -10.31
N ASP A 47 9.13 25.16 -9.72
CA ASP A 47 8.15 24.07 -9.84
C ASP A 47 7.58 24.01 -11.25
N LEU A 48 7.18 25.17 -11.80
CA LEU A 48 6.72 25.28 -13.18
C LEU A 48 7.82 24.84 -14.17
N ALA A 49 9.06 25.28 -13.96
CA ALA A 49 10.19 24.87 -14.79
C ALA A 49 10.41 23.34 -14.77
N ALA A 50 10.33 22.71 -13.61
CA ALA A 50 10.49 21.26 -13.48
C ALA A 50 9.35 20.48 -14.17
N HIS A 51 8.10 20.93 -14.07
CA HIS A 51 6.98 20.32 -14.79
C HIS A 51 7.07 20.53 -16.29
N TYR A 52 7.58 21.69 -16.75
CA TYR A 52 7.80 21.93 -18.16
C TYR A 52 8.87 20.98 -18.74
N LEU A 53 10.00 20.79 -18.04
CA LEU A 53 11.01 19.80 -18.42
C LEU A 53 10.42 18.38 -18.50
N TRP A 54 9.55 18.00 -17.56
CA TRP A 54 8.87 16.70 -17.61
C TRP A 54 8.03 16.53 -18.90
N GLN A 55 7.31 17.56 -19.32
CA GLN A 55 6.50 17.51 -20.54
C GLN A 55 7.36 17.43 -21.80
N ARG A 56 8.49 18.15 -21.84
CA ARG A 56 9.47 18.09 -22.94
C ARG A 56 10.13 16.72 -23.05
N ALA A 57 10.55 16.16 -21.93
CA ALA A 57 11.10 14.80 -21.88
C ALA A 57 10.08 13.75 -22.38
N LYS A 58 8.80 13.90 -22.04
CA LYS A 58 7.72 13.04 -22.54
C LYS A 58 7.55 13.14 -24.07
N ARG A 59 7.86 14.30 -24.67
CA ARG A 59 7.87 14.54 -26.12
C ARG A 59 9.16 14.08 -26.81
N GLY A 60 10.13 13.55 -26.05
CA GLY A 60 11.39 13.02 -26.58
C GLY A 60 12.47 14.08 -26.82
N GLU A 61 12.32 15.27 -26.25
CA GLU A 61 13.33 16.33 -26.33
C GLU A 61 14.48 16.06 -25.34
N SER A 62 15.70 16.48 -25.71
CA SER A 62 16.85 16.48 -24.79
C SER A 62 16.67 17.57 -23.74
N ILE A 63 16.87 17.21 -22.49
CA ILE A 63 16.56 18.03 -21.30
C ILE A 63 17.66 17.98 -20.23
N GLU A 64 18.75 17.25 -20.49
CA GLU A 64 19.76 16.88 -19.50
C GLU A 64 20.49 18.11 -18.93
N ASP A 65 20.97 19.01 -19.79
CA ASP A 65 21.72 20.19 -19.36
C ASP A 65 20.82 21.19 -18.63
N GLU A 66 19.60 21.39 -19.12
CA GLU A 66 18.61 22.26 -18.49
C GLU A 66 18.15 21.71 -17.13
N ALA A 67 18.01 20.39 -17.00
CA ALA A 67 17.68 19.74 -15.72
C ALA A 67 18.80 19.93 -14.69
N ARG A 68 20.08 19.86 -15.11
CA ARG A 68 21.24 20.11 -14.23
C ARG A 68 21.36 21.58 -13.83
N GLU A 69 21.06 22.51 -14.74
CA GLU A 69 20.99 23.93 -14.41
C GLU A 69 19.86 24.20 -13.39
N LEU A 70 18.68 23.61 -13.62
CA LEU A 70 17.55 23.74 -12.70
C LEU A 70 17.85 23.11 -11.34
N ALA A 71 18.55 21.97 -11.29
CA ALA A 71 19.01 21.35 -10.05
C ALA A 71 19.89 22.30 -9.24
N THR A 72 20.82 23.00 -9.91
CA THR A 72 21.68 24.00 -9.27
C THR A 72 20.87 25.16 -8.69
N LYS A 73 19.82 25.62 -9.39
CA LYS A 73 18.91 26.67 -8.89
C LYS A 73 18.10 26.20 -7.69
N VAL A 74 17.54 24.98 -7.75
CA VAL A 74 16.78 24.37 -6.66
C VAL A 74 17.62 24.22 -5.40
N LEU A 75 18.88 23.79 -5.52
CA LEU A 75 19.80 23.63 -4.39
C LEU A 75 20.19 24.97 -3.72
N ARG A 76 20.14 26.08 -4.45
CA ARG A 76 20.44 27.43 -3.93
C ARG A 76 19.22 28.13 -3.33
N SER A 77 18.02 27.61 -3.54
CA SER A 77 16.78 28.27 -3.12
C SER A 77 16.54 28.11 -1.61
N PRO A 78 16.48 29.20 -0.83
CA PRO A 78 16.43 29.14 0.63
C PRO A 78 15.04 28.87 1.23
N VAL A 79 13.96 28.89 0.43
CA VAL A 79 12.60 29.12 0.97
C VAL A 79 11.69 27.89 0.94
N SER A 80 11.96 26.83 0.15
CA SER A 80 11.06 25.66 0.15
C SER A 80 11.52 24.40 -0.59
N TYR A 81 12.69 24.40 -1.25
CA TYR A 81 13.00 23.37 -2.27
C TYR A 81 11.84 23.15 -3.26
N SER A 82 11.15 24.24 -3.61
CA SER A 82 10.05 24.25 -4.58
C SER A 82 10.59 23.74 -5.91
N GLY A 83 9.86 22.83 -6.57
CA GLY A 83 10.32 22.16 -7.78
C GLY A 83 11.26 20.97 -7.57
N LEU A 84 11.79 20.70 -6.38
CA LEU A 84 12.65 19.52 -6.15
C LEU A 84 11.91 18.22 -6.44
N LYS A 85 10.66 18.08 -5.96
CA LYS A 85 9.86 16.87 -6.17
C LYS A 85 9.61 16.56 -7.66
N PRO A 86 9.09 17.49 -8.48
CA PRO A 86 8.93 17.23 -9.91
C PRO A 86 10.29 17.04 -10.60
N LEU A 87 11.35 17.74 -10.20
CA LEU A 87 12.68 17.56 -10.79
C LEU A 87 13.23 16.15 -10.53
N LEU A 88 13.09 15.62 -9.30
CA LEU A 88 13.44 14.23 -8.98
C LEU A 88 12.61 13.20 -9.78
N TRP A 89 11.42 13.57 -10.26
CA TRP A 89 10.66 12.71 -11.19
C TRP A 89 11.27 12.71 -12.58
N VAL A 90 11.72 13.87 -13.07
CA VAL A 90 12.42 14.00 -14.35
C VAL A 90 13.69 13.15 -14.34
N TYR A 91 14.54 13.33 -13.33
CA TYR A 91 15.79 12.58 -13.23
C TYR A 91 15.57 11.07 -13.22
N ARG A 92 14.73 10.55 -12.32
CA ARG A 92 14.49 9.10 -12.19
C ARG A 92 13.86 8.47 -13.41
N LYS A 93 13.11 9.23 -14.22
CA LYS A 93 12.36 8.68 -15.35
C LYS A 93 13.09 8.82 -16.69
N TYR A 94 13.83 9.91 -16.87
CA TYR A 94 14.37 10.30 -18.18
C TYR A 94 15.88 10.51 -18.21
N ILE A 95 16.55 10.69 -17.06
CA ILE A 95 17.99 11.00 -17.01
C ILE A 95 18.77 9.86 -16.33
N SER A 96 18.75 9.81 -15.00
CA SER A 96 19.49 8.85 -14.20
C SER A 96 18.89 8.77 -12.80
N ASP A 97 18.66 7.56 -12.31
CA ASP A 97 18.18 7.31 -10.95
C ASP A 97 19.27 7.56 -9.90
N ILE A 98 20.55 7.37 -10.26
CA ILE A 98 21.71 7.71 -9.41
C ILE A 98 21.84 9.22 -9.28
N GLU A 99 21.80 9.98 -10.38
CA GLU A 99 21.85 11.45 -10.32
C GLU A 99 20.66 12.02 -9.50
N ALA A 100 19.51 11.34 -9.52
CA ALA A 100 18.37 11.71 -8.67
C ALA A 100 18.64 11.48 -7.16
N ILE A 101 19.37 10.42 -6.81
CA ILE A 101 19.78 10.16 -5.42
C ILE A 101 20.78 11.23 -4.99
N ASP A 102 21.79 11.49 -5.82
CA ASP A 102 22.83 12.49 -5.53
C ASP A 102 22.22 13.89 -5.33
N LEU A 103 21.27 14.29 -6.18
CA LEU A 103 20.54 15.55 -6.02
C LEU A 103 19.75 15.62 -4.71
N ALA A 104 19.07 14.53 -4.33
CA ALA A 104 18.29 14.48 -3.11
C ALA A 104 19.18 14.47 -1.84
N GLU A 105 20.31 13.78 -1.89
CA GLU A 105 21.30 13.75 -0.80
C GLU A 105 22.03 15.08 -0.65
N GLU A 106 22.39 15.76 -1.74
CA GLU A 106 23.01 17.10 -1.67
C GLU A 106 22.03 18.12 -1.08
N ALA A 107 20.75 18.06 -1.45
CA ALA A 107 19.71 18.88 -0.82
C ALA A 107 19.62 18.58 0.69
N LEU A 108 19.57 17.30 1.07
CA LEU A 108 19.49 16.88 2.46
C LEU A 108 20.73 17.26 3.27
N LYS A 109 21.92 17.24 2.67
CA LYS A 109 23.17 17.65 3.30
C LYS A 109 23.18 19.13 3.69
N ASN A 110 22.57 19.98 2.85
CA ASN A 110 22.43 21.41 3.15
C ASN A 110 21.43 21.66 4.29
N HIS A 111 20.39 20.82 4.43
CA HIS A 111 19.37 20.95 5.48
C HIS A 111 19.02 19.58 6.09
N PRO A 112 19.86 19.04 6.99
CA PRO A 112 19.75 17.65 7.47
C PRO A 112 18.51 17.39 8.31
N ASP A 113 17.94 18.41 8.96
CA ASP A 113 16.77 18.27 9.81
C ASP A 113 15.45 18.36 9.02
N GLU A 114 15.51 18.71 7.74
CA GLU A 114 14.34 18.95 6.92
C GLU A 114 13.63 17.63 6.55
N ARG A 115 12.53 17.34 7.25
CA ARG A 115 11.75 16.10 7.07
C ARG A 115 11.30 15.87 5.62
N TYR A 116 10.99 16.94 4.90
CA TYR A 116 10.62 16.86 3.48
C TYR A 116 11.75 16.26 2.63
N LEU A 117 13.00 16.67 2.86
CA LEU A 117 14.18 16.21 2.12
C LEU A 117 14.52 14.76 2.46
N LYS A 118 14.45 14.38 3.74
CA LYS A 118 14.60 12.97 4.15
C LYS A 118 13.64 12.08 3.38
N ARG A 119 12.35 12.47 3.30
CA ARG A 119 11.34 11.76 2.52
C ARG A 119 11.64 11.74 1.02
N ARG A 120 12.15 12.83 0.43
CA ARG A 120 12.53 12.87 -0.99
C ARG A 120 13.69 11.90 -1.28
N ALA A 121 14.75 11.91 -0.46
CA ALA A 121 15.89 11.02 -0.58
C ALA A 121 15.49 9.54 -0.39
N ALA A 122 14.74 9.23 0.66
CA ALA A 122 14.24 7.88 0.93
C ALA A 122 13.42 7.32 -0.25
N LEU A 123 12.55 8.14 -0.86
CA LEU A 123 11.80 7.77 -2.06
C LEU A 123 12.70 7.54 -3.28
N CYS A 124 13.85 8.21 -3.41
CA CYS A 124 14.80 7.95 -4.49
C CYS A 124 15.47 6.58 -4.32
N TYR A 125 15.95 6.27 -3.12
CA TYR A 125 16.48 4.94 -2.80
C TYR A 125 15.44 3.84 -3.02
N GLU A 126 14.23 4.01 -2.49
CA GLU A 126 13.14 3.05 -2.63
C GLU A 126 12.85 2.74 -4.12
N LYS A 127 12.73 3.78 -4.96
CA LYS A 127 12.48 3.58 -6.39
C LYS A 127 13.64 2.88 -7.09
N ARG A 128 14.89 3.20 -6.75
CA ARG A 128 16.02 2.47 -7.31
C ARG A 128 16.02 1.00 -6.89
N LEU A 129 15.75 0.70 -5.62
CA LEU A 129 15.72 -0.67 -5.09
C LEU A 129 14.63 -1.55 -5.73
N PHE A 130 13.47 -0.98 -6.07
CA PHE A 130 12.36 -1.75 -6.66
C PHE A 130 12.34 -1.80 -8.18
N PHE A 131 12.94 -0.82 -8.87
CA PHE A 131 12.79 -0.65 -10.32
C PHE A 131 14.10 -0.66 -11.11
N SER A 132 15.26 -0.68 -10.47
CA SER A 132 16.55 -0.79 -11.16
C SER A 132 16.92 -2.25 -11.43
N ASP A 133 17.43 -2.53 -12.63
CA ASP A 133 17.94 -3.86 -12.99
C ASP A 133 19.32 -4.15 -12.38
N SER A 134 20.03 -3.11 -11.93
CA SER A 134 21.35 -3.26 -11.32
C SER A 134 21.21 -3.62 -9.83
N PRO A 135 21.98 -4.60 -9.32
CA PRO A 135 21.94 -4.96 -7.91
C PRO A 135 22.38 -3.77 -7.04
N PRO A 136 21.67 -3.49 -5.93
CA PRO A 136 22.06 -2.42 -5.03
C PRO A 136 23.31 -2.77 -4.25
N THR A 137 24.13 -1.77 -3.94
CA THR A 137 25.27 -1.95 -3.04
C THR A 137 24.81 -2.01 -1.58
N THR A 138 25.58 -2.67 -0.72
CA THR A 138 25.32 -2.70 0.73
C THR A 138 25.19 -1.30 1.31
N SER A 139 26.07 -0.36 0.90
CA SER A 139 26.02 1.04 1.36
C SER A 139 24.71 1.74 1.01
N MET A 140 24.12 1.43 -0.15
CA MET A 140 22.83 2.00 -0.54
C MET A 140 21.68 1.43 0.30
N LEU A 141 21.72 0.13 0.60
CA LEU A 141 20.73 -0.51 1.48
C LEU A 141 20.79 0.09 2.88
N ASP A 142 21.99 0.19 3.46
CA ASP A 142 22.20 0.75 4.79
C ASP A 142 21.72 2.20 4.87
N ARG A 143 22.05 3.02 3.85
CA ARG A 143 21.60 4.41 3.78
C ARG A 143 20.08 4.51 3.64
N ALA A 144 19.46 3.67 2.81
CA ALA A 144 18.01 3.64 2.65
C ALA A 144 17.30 3.27 3.96
N VAL A 145 17.82 2.26 4.69
CA VAL A 145 17.28 1.84 5.99
C VAL A 145 17.42 2.97 7.02
N SER A 146 18.60 3.61 7.11
CA SER A 146 18.83 4.73 8.02
C SER A 146 17.83 5.87 7.78
N LEU A 147 17.63 6.29 6.52
CA LEU A 147 16.70 7.36 6.18
C LEU A 147 15.26 7.01 6.56
N HIS A 148 14.81 5.78 6.32
CA HIS A 148 13.46 5.34 6.69
C HIS A 148 13.29 5.28 8.21
N GLN A 149 14.30 4.83 8.95
CA GLN A 149 14.29 4.86 10.42
C GLN A 149 14.19 6.29 10.96
N GLU A 150 14.94 7.24 10.40
CA GLU A 150 14.85 8.66 10.77
C GLU A 150 13.48 9.27 10.44
N ILE A 151 12.90 8.94 9.29
CA ILE A 151 11.55 9.41 8.92
C ILE A 151 10.51 8.83 9.88
N TYR A 152 10.62 7.54 10.21
CA TYR A 152 9.72 6.88 11.15
C TYR A 152 9.81 7.54 12.53
N ARG A 153 11.02 7.67 13.09
CA ARG A 153 11.27 8.35 14.38
C ARG A 153 10.84 9.81 14.41
N SER A 154 10.94 10.55 13.30
CA SER A 154 10.46 11.94 13.22
C SER A 154 8.94 12.05 13.03
N SER A 155 8.27 10.94 12.71
CA SER A 155 6.83 10.86 12.48
C SER A 155 6.05 10.31 13.66
N SER A 156 6.68 9.42 14.41
CA SER A 156 6.13 8.78 15.57
C SER A 156 7.00 9.14 16.77
N GLU A 157 6.43 9.88 17.72
CA GLU A 157 6.89 9.81 19.11
C GLU A 157 6.60 8.42 19.70
N GLU A 158 5.98 7.51 18.92
CA GLU A 158 5.75 6.14 19.35
C GLU A 158 7.10 5.48 19.69
N PRO A 159 7.26 5.03 20.95
CA PRO A 159 8.38 4.17 21.29
C PRO A 159 8.31 2.91 20.42
N CYS A 160 9.44 2.18 20.33
CA CYS A 160 9.47 0.85 19.71
C CYS A 160 8.22 0.04 20.07
N LEU A 161 7.69 -0.72 19.10
CA LEU A 161 6.53 -1.59 19.32
C LEU A 161 6.72 -2.37 20.62
N ASP A 162 5.84 -2.11 21.57
CA ASP A 162 5.91 -2.71 22.90
C ASP A 162 5.39 -4.15 22.81
N VAL A 163 6.31 -5.10 22.87
CA VAL A 163 6.03 -6.54 22.78
C VAL A 163 5.80 -7.18 24.17
N SER A 164 5.56 -6.36 25.21
CA SER A 164 5.27 -6.87 26.55
C SER A 164 3.97 -7.67 26.58
N HIS A 165 4.07 -8.92 27.04
CA HIS A 165 2.92 -9.78 27.28
C HIS A 165 1.94 -9.15 28.29
N GLU A 166 2.46 -8.62 29.40
CA GLU A 166 1.67 -8.00 30.46
C GLU A 166 0.85 -6.81 29.95
N LYS A 167 1.47 -5.94 29.13
CA LYS A 167 0.77 -4.83 28.52
C LYS A 167 -0.31 -5.32 27.55
N THR A 168 0.00 -6.34 26.76
CA THR A 168 -0.98 -6.92 25.83
C THR A 168 -2.20 -7.47 26.55
N VAL A 169 -1.99 -8.21 27.65
CA VAL A 169 -3.10 -8.71 28.48
C VAL A 169 -3.90 -7.53 29.05
N LYS A 170 -3.24 -6.51 29.58
CA LYS A 170 -3.90 -5.31 30.12
C LYS A 170 -4.76 -4.59 29.08
N ASP A 171 -4.25 -4.38 27.87
CA ASP A 171 -4.99 -3.70 26.82
C ASP A 171 -6.18 -4.53 26.32
N LEU A 172 -6.05 -5.86 26.28
CA LEU A 172 -7.13 -6.77 25.90
C LEU A 172 -8.15 -7.00 27.02
N MET A 173 -7.80 -6.75 28.28
CA MET A 173 -8.76 -6.72 29.39
C MET A 173 -9.69 -5.51 29.33
N ASP A 174 -9.30 -4.43 28.64
CA ASP A 174 -10.14 -3.25 28.48
C ASP A 174 -11.39 -3.57 27.64
N THR A 175 -12.56 -3.50 28.28
CA THR A 175 -13.88 -3.73 27.67
C THR A 175 -14.55 -2.46 27.17
N THR A 176 -13.89 -1.32 27.26
CA THR A 176 -14.47 -0.06 26.78
C THR A 176 -14.70 -0.13 25.27
N ILE A 177 -15.81 0.48 24.83
CA ILE A 177 -15.93 1.08 23.49
C ILE A 177 -14.74 2.08 23.36
N GLN A 178 -14.35 2.72 22.28
CA GLN A 178 -13.10 3.53 22.22
C GLN A 178 -11.76 2.82 22.39
N SER A 179 -11.62 1.67 23.06
CA SER A 179 -10.32 0.96 23.06
C SER A 179 -9.88 0.63 21.62
N GLU A 180 -8.60 0.89 21.32
CA GLU A 180 -7.99 0.66 20.00
C GLU A 180 -7.92 -0.84 19.67
N ARG A 181 -7.78 -1.69 20.70
CA ARG A 181 -7.64 -3.15 20.56
C ARG A 181 -8.96 -3.91 20.68
N ARG A 182 -10.10 -3.23 20.58
CA ARG A 182 -11.43 -3.88 20.64
C ARG A 182 -11.57 -5.02 19.65
N ALA A 183 -11.33 -4.75 18.36
CA ALA A 183 -11.48 -5.76 17.32
C ALA A 183 -10.64 -7.01 17.60
N GLU A 184 -9.41 -6.81 18.10
CA GLU A 184 -8.54 -7.88 18.52
C GLU A 184 -9.13 -8.66 19.70
N ARG A 185 -9.60 -7.99 20.76
CA ARG A 185 -10.25 -8.66 21.90
C ARG A 185 -11.45 -9.52 21.47
N GLN A 186 -12.29 -9.01 20.56
CA GLN A 186 -13.44 -9.77 20.03
C GLN A 186 -12.97 -11.00 19.25
N TRP A 187 -11.96 -10.83 18.40
CA TRP A 187 -11.36 -11.93 17.66
C TRP A 187 -10.76 -12.98 18.58
N THR A 188 -9.98 -12.57 19.59
CA THR A 188 -9.40 -13.49 20.60
C THR A 188 -10.49 -14.27 21.30
N TYR A 189 -11.59 -13.62 21.71
CA TYR A 189 -12.72 -14.31 22.34
C TYR A 189 -13.30 -15.38 21.40
N GLN A 190 -13.58 -15.05 20.13
CA GLN A 190 -14.09 -16.01 19.15
C GLN A 190 -13.13 -17.18 18.91
N THR A 191 -11.83 -16.92 18.88
CA THR A 191 -10.82 -17.98 18.78
C THR A 191 -10.83 -18.87 20.03
N CYS A 192 -10.98 -18.29 21.22
CA CYS A 192 -11.06 -19.02 22.49
C CYS A 192 -12.37 -19.83 22.65
N THR A 193 -13.47 -19.44 21.99
CA THR A 193 -14.77 -20.10 22.18
C THR A 193 -15.20 -20.98 21.02
N GLU A 194 -14.88 -20.60 19.79
CA GLU A 194 -15.48 -21.14 18.57
C GLU A 194 -14.39 -21.57 17.59
N PHE A 195 -13.62 -20.63 17.01
CA PHE A 195 -12.80 -20.96 15.84
C PHE A 195 -11.56 -21.79 16.14
N VAL A 196 -10.99 -21.66 17.35
CA VAL A 196 -9.77 -22.37 17.78
C VAL A 196 -8.63 -22.30 16.73
N PHE A 197 -8.50 -21.14 16.09
CA PHE A 197 -7.48 -20.86 15.09
C PHE A 197 -6.25 -20.21 15.75
N TYR A 198 -5.21 -21.01 16.03
CA TYR A 198 -3.97 -20.54 16.65
C TYR A 198 -2.79 -20.71 15.71
N GLN A 199 -2.04 -19.64 15.49
CA GLN A 199 -0.79 -19.67 14.74
C GLN A 199 0.32 -20.18 15.65
N THR A 200 1.02 -21.22 15.21
CA THR A 200 2.13 -21.85 15.94
C THR A 200 3.32 -22.06 15.00
N CYS A 201 4.52 -22.08 15.56
CA CYS A 201 5.77 -22.23 14.83
C CYS A 201 6.75 -23.10 15.64
N GLU A 202 6.24 -24.19 16.23
CA GLU A 202 7.00 -25.05 17.14
C GLU A 202 7.94 -26.02 16.41
N ASP A 203 7.73 -26.21 15.11
CA ASP A 203 8.56 -27.08 14.27
C ASP A 203 9.89 -26.41 13.88
N ALA A 204 10.96 -27.20 13.89
CA ALA A 204 12.31 -26.70 13.59
C ALA A 204 12.50 -26.21 12.14
N SER A 205 11.61 -26.59 11.21
CA SER A 205 11.61 -26.09 9.83
C SER A 205 10.95 -24.72 9.68
N CYS A 206 10.22 -24.26 10.70
CA CYS A 206 9.55 -22.98 10.67
C CYS A 206 10.58 -21.84 10.81
N PRO A 207 10.61 -20.85 9.90
CA PRO A 207 11.63 -19.80 9.91
C PRO A 207 11.41 -18.72 10.99
N PHE A 208 10.33 -18.81 11.77
CA PHE A 208 10.01 -17.85 12.83
C PHE A 208 10.37 -18.38 14.21
N SER A 209 10.14 -17.57 15.25
CA SER A 209 10.47 -17.94 16.61
C SER A 209 9.65 -19.13 17.09
N GLY A 210 10.34 -20.16 17.57
CA GLY A 210 9.73 -21.32 18.26
C GLY A 210 9.04 -20.98 19.58
N MET A 211 9.06 -19.70 20.00
CA MET A 211 8.33 -19.24 21.18
C MET A 211 6.83 -19.04 20.91
N VAL A 212 6.39 -19.06 19.64
CA VAL A 212 4.97 -18.99 19.28
C VAL A 212 4.36 -20.39 19.35
N THR A 213 3.93 -20.77 20.56
CA THR A 213 3.42 -22.12 20.88
C THR A 213 1.90 -22.13 21.01
N LEU A 214 1.27 -23.29 20.83
CA LEU A 214 -0.15 -23.45 21.12
C LEU A 214 -0.48 -23.07 22.57
N ARG A 215 0.43 -23.38 23.50
CA ARG A 215 0.30 -23.04 24.91
C ARG A 215 0.21 -21.53 25.12
N SER A 216 1.16 -20.76 24.58
CA SER A 216 1.16 -19.30 24.69
C SER A 216 -0.12 -18.65 24.14
N GLN A 217 -0.71 -19.24 23.10
CA GLN A 217 -1.95 -18.75 22.50
C GLN A 217 -3.20 -19.11 23.32
N THR A 218 -3.16 -20.20 24.09
CA THR A 218 -4.32 -20.69 24.86
C THR A 218 -4.34 -20.20 26.31
N GLU A 219 -3.18 -19.87 26.89
CA GLU A 219 -3.09 -19.25 28.22
C GLU A 219 -3.83 -17.91 28.28
N ILE A 220 -3.79 -17.12 27.20
CA ILE A 220 -4.48 -15.82 27.11
C ILE A 220 -6.01 -15.97 27.23
N CYS A 221 -6.59 -17.10 26.83
CA CYS A 221 -8.02 -17.36 26.95
C CYS A 221 -8.47 -17.49 28.41
N LEU A 222 -7.61 -18.11 29.24
CA LEU A 222 -7.85 -18.23 30.67
C LEU A 222 -7.69 -16.87 31.35
N GLU A 223 -6.64 -16.14 31.02
CA GLU A 223 -6.34 -14.84 31.65
C GLU A 223 -7.36 -13.75 31.30
N LEU A 224 -7.79 -13.66 30.05
CA LEU A 224 -8.72 -12.60 29.61
C LEU A 224 -10.19 -12.93 29.86
N PHE A 225 -10.57 -14.20 29.76
CA PHE A 225 -11.98 -14.62 29.69
C PHE A 225 -12.35 -15.72 30.68
N GLY A 226 -11.40 -16.25 31.45
CA GLY A 226 -11.65 -17.36 32.38
C GLY A 226 -11.94 -18.69 31.67
N ILE A 227 -11.57 -18.84 30.40
CA ILE A 227 -11.85 -20.04 29.61
C ILE A 227 -10.70 -21.04 29.80
N SER A 228 -11.01 -22.18 30.43
CA SER A 228 -10.01 -23.22 30.68
C SER A 228 -9.63 -23.99 29.42
N GLN A 229 -8.37 -24.41 29.33
CA GLN A 229 -7.85 -25.17 28.19
C GLN A 229 -8.60 -26.50 27.98
N ASN A 230 -9.08 -27.14 29.06
CA ASN A 230 -9.87 -28.37 28.98
C ASN A 230 -11.19 -28.18 28.21
N SER A 231 -11.78 -26.97 28.27
CA SER A 231 -12.96 -26.64 27.49
C SER A 231 -12.66 -26.42 26.00
N LEU A 232 -11.41 -26.09 25.65
CA LEU A 232 -11.00 -25.86 24.26
C LEU A 232 -11.07 -27.13 23.43
N LEU A 233 -10.68 -28.30 23.97
CA LEU A 233 -10.76 -29.57 23.23
C LEU A 233 -12.20 -29.91 22.82
N GLY A 234 -13.17 -29.68 23.70
CA GLY A 234 -14.59 -29.86 23.38
C GLY A 234 -15.08 -28.87 22.32
N ARG A 235 -14.57 -27.63 22.34
CA ARG A 235 -14.88 -26.60 21.35
C ARG A 235 -14.25 -26.91 19.99
N VAL A 236 -13.01 -27.41 19.94
CA VAL A 236 -12.37 -27.91 18.71
C VAL A 236 -13.20 -29.02 18.09
N ALA A 237 -13.63 -30.00 18.90
CA ALA A 237 -14.45 -31.10 18.41
C ALA A 237 -15.78 -30.61 17.84
N PHE A 238 -16.45 -29.67 18.52
CA PHE A 238 -17.67 -29.03 18.03
C PHE A 238 -17.44 -28.26 16.72
N THR A 239 -16.41 -27.44 16.65
CA THR A 239 -16.12 -26.60 15.49
C THR A 239 -15.69 -27.42 14.30
N ASN A 240 -14.85 -28.42 14.47
CA ASN A 240 -14.51 -29.36 13.39
C ASN A 240 -15.76 -30.16 12.97
N HIS A 241 -16.65 -30.51 13.88
CA HIS A 241 -17.91 -31.16 13.50
C HIS A 241 -18.77 -30.27 12.59
N ILE A 242 -18.89 -28.97 12.92
CA ILE A 242 -19.67 -28.00 12.13
C ILE A 242 -18.96 -27.60 10.83
N LEU A 243 -17.66 -27.30 10.88
CA LEU A 243 -16.88 -26.77 9.75
C LEU A 243 -16.31 -27.85 8.84
N SER A 244 -15.96 -29.03 9.35
CA SER A 244 -15.60 -30.20 8.52
C SER A 244 -16.82 -30.95 7.98
N GLY A 245 -18.02 -30.40 8.16
CA GLY A 245 -19.24 -30.89 7.51
C GLY A 245 -19.73 -32.24 8.02
N ASN A 246 -19.36 -32.66 9.24
CA ASN A 246 -19.84 -33.93 9.80
C ASN A 246 -21.24 -33.81 10.43
N VAL A 247 -22.11 -32.98 9.83
CA VAL A 247 -23.54 -33.03 10.06
C VAL A 247 -24.01 -34.40 9.56
N GLY A 248 -24.38 -35.27 10.50
CA GLY A 248 -24.72 -36.66 10.22
C GLY A 248 -25.69 -36.82 9.04
N ASN A 249 -25.41 -37.80 8.17
CA ASN A 249 -26.30 -38.30 7.14
C ASN A 249 -27.10 -37.22 6.37
N ARG A 250 -26.41 -36.45 5.53
CA ARG A 250 -26.99 -36.05 4.24
C ARG A 250 -26.39 -36.92 3.13
N THR A 251 -26.83 -38.17 3.10
CA THR A 251 -26.97 -38.89 1.84
C THR A 251 -28.18 -38.30 1.11
N ASP A 252 -28.03 -37.11 0.55
CA ASP A 252 -28.87 -36.69 -0.57
C ASP A 252 -28.01 -35.80 -1.46
N GLY A 253 -27.86 -36.20 -2.72
CA GLY A 253 -26.77 -35.81 -3.61
C GLY A 253 -26.61 -34.31 -3.85
N GLY A 254 -25.81 -33.64 -3.01
CA GLY A 254 -25.34 -32.28 -3.25
C GLY A 254 -24.18 -32.28 -4.24
N GLU A 255 -24.26 -31.42 -5.26
CA GLU A 255 -23.15 -31.12 -6.17
C GLU A 255 -21.86 -30.85 -5.38
N GLU A 256 -20.76 -31.44 -5.86
CA GLU A 256 -19.42 -31.28 -5.30
C GLU A 256 -19.08 -29.78 -5.21
N ALA A 257 -18.70 -29.29 -4.02
CA ALA A 257 -18.37 -27.89 -3.84
C ALA A 257 -17.18 -27.51 -4.75
N GLU A 258 -17.45 -26.65 -5.73
CA GLU A 258 -16.46 -26.28 -6.74
C GLU A 258 -15.41 -25.33 -6.16
N SER A 259 -14.13 -25.57 -6.46
CA SER A 259 -13.01 -24.81 -5.91
C SER A 259 -12.22 -24.11 -7.02
N VAL A 260 -12.01 -22.79 -6.88
CA VAL A 260 -11.27 -21.98 -7.85
C VAL A 260 -9.90 -21.62 -7.26
N PHE A 261 -8.83 -22.26 -7.77
CA PHE A 261 -7.47 -21.97 -7.33
C PHE A 261 -6.87 -20.79 -8.08
N ILE A 262 -6.56 -19.70 -7.36
CA ILE A 262 -5.99 -18.48 -7.94
C ILE A 262 -4.48 -18.43 -7.71
N ARG A 263 -3.72 -18.84 -8.72
CA ARG A 263 -2.24 -18.84 -8.65
C ARG A 263 -1.67 -17.44 -8.45
N ASP A 264 -0.66 -17.36 -7.58
CA ASP A 264 0.11 -16.15 -7.25
C ASP A 264 -0.75 -14.97 -6.78
N SER A 265 -1.80 -15.30 -6.04
CA SER A 265 -2.73 -14.33 -5.48
C SER A 265 -2.66 -14.34 -3.96
N ALA A 266 -2.80 -13.16 -3.35
CA ALA A 266 -2.85 -13.02 -1.90
C ALA A 266 -4.27 -13.25 -1.37
N HIS A 267 -4.40 -13.23 -0.04
CA HIS A 267 -5.65 -13.50 0.66
C HIS A 267 -6.80 -12.62 0.13
N CYS A 268 -7.84 -13.29 -0.42
CA CYS A 268 -9.07 -12.67 -0.94
C CYS A 268 -8.86 -11.55 -1.98
N ALA A 269 -7.81 -11.63 -2.81
CA ALA A 269 -7.58 -10.60 -3.82
C ALA A 269 -8.72 -10.50 -4.85
N ASP A 270 -9.45 -11.59 -5.07
CA ASP A 270 -10.65 -11.68 -5.91
C ASP A 270 -11.77 -10.74 -5.45
N MET A 271 -11.95 -10.58 -4.13
CA MET A 271 -12.94 -9.69 -3.52
C MET A 271 -12.56 -8.20 -3.59
N SER A 272 -11.31 -7.89 -3.95
CA SER A 272 -10.86 -6.51 -4.13
C SER A 272 -11.30 -5.93 -5.48
N ARG A 273 -11.37 -4.59 -5.57
CA ARG A 273 -11.68 -3.91 -6.83
C ARG A 273 -10.63 -4.24 -7.91
N GLY A 274 -11.10 -4.60 -9.10
CA GLY A 274 -10.26 -4.92 -10.25
C GLY A 274 -9.36 -3.76 -10.69
N ARG A 275 -8.13 -4.09 -11.06
CA ARG A 275 -7.11 -3.14 -11.57
C ARG A 275 -6.60 -3.60 -12.93
N VAL A 276 -6.15 -2.65 -13.75
CA VAL A 276 -5.55 -2.95 -15.06
C VAL A 276 -4.29 -3.83 -14.90
N THR A 277 -3.55 -3.60 -13.82
CA THR A 277 -2.33 -4.35 -13.45
C THR A 277 -2.60 -5.73 -12.84
N ASP A 278 -3.85 -6.13 -12.64
CA ASP A 278 -4.15 -7.45 -12.08
C ASP A 278 -3.64 -8.56 -13.01
N ARG A 279 -3.07 -9.59 -12.40
CA ARG A 279 -2.55 -10.76 -13.11
C ARG A 279 -3.67 -11.48 -13.86
N ARG A 280 -3.30 -12.18 -14.93
CA ARG A 280 -4.25 -12.91 -15.76
C ARG A 280 -4.96 -14.03 -14.99
N SER A 281 -4.26 -14.72 -14.08
CA SER A 281 -4.87 -15.74 -13.20
C SER A 281 -6.04 -15.17 -12.40
N LEU A 282 -5.82 -14.05 -11.70
CA LEU A 282 -6.86 -13.37 -10.92
C LEU A 282 -8.03 -12.88 -11.78
N LYS A 283 -7.76 -12.32 -12.96
CA LYS A 283 -8.81 -11.88 -13.89
C LYS A 283 -9.67 -13.06 -14.37
N ASN A 284 -9.04 -14.17 -14.74
CA ASN A 284 -9.74 -15.38 -15.19
C ASN A 284 -10.58 -15.98 -14.06
N SER A 285 -10.02 -16.10 -12.85
CA SER A 285 -10.73 -16.65 -11.69
C SER A 285 -11.95 -15.81 -11.30
N ARG A 286 -11.88 -14.47 -11.41
CA ARG A 286 -13.06 -13.62 -11.21
C ARG A 286 -14.16 -13.90 -12.24
N GLN A 287 -13.80 -14.10 -13.51
CA GLN A 287 -14.77 -14.44 -14.55
C GLN A 287 -15.40 -15.82 -14.33
N GLU A 288 -14.63 -16.77 -13.80
CA GLU A 288 -15.13 -18.09 -13.44
C GLU A 288 -16.13 -17.99 -12.28
N ILE A 289 -15.76 -17.33 -11.17
CA ILE A 289 -16.65 -17.06 -10.04
C ILE A 289 -17.93 -16.34 -10.48
N GLU A 290 -17.81 -15.33 -11.36
CA GLU A 290 -18.96 -14.60 -11.90
C GLU A 290 -19.94 -15.53 -12.63
N LYS A 291 -19.45 -16.50 -13.41
CA LYS A 291 -20.30 -17.49 -14.09
C LYS A 291 -21.03 -18.40 -13.12
N HIS A 292 -20.38 -18.86 -12.05
CA HIS A 292 -21.03 -19.69 -11.03
C HIS A 292 -22.14 -18.90 -10.33
N VAL A 293 -21.86 -17.67 -9.92
CA VAL A 293 -22.86 -16.79 -9.29
C VAL A 293 -24.03 -16.51 -10.25
N GLU A 294 -23.76 -16.23 -11.52
CA GLU A 294 -24.81 -16.04 -12.53
C GLU A 294 -25.69 -17.29 -12.69
N SER A 295 -25.09 -18.47 -12.70
CA SER A 295 -25.82 -19.75 -12.75
C SER A 295 -26.74 -19.92 -11.54
N TRP A 296 -26.23 -19.71 -10.33
CA TRP A 296 -27.02 -19.81 -9.09
C TRP A 296 -28.18 -18.82 -9.07
N LEU A 297 -27.96 -17.59 -9.53
CA LEU A 297 -29.02 -16.59 -9.62
C LEU A 297 -30.12 -17.00 -10.62
N LYS A 298 -29.75 -17.61 -11.75
CA LYS A 298 -30.72 -18.14 -12.72
C LYS A 298 -31.53 -19.29 -12.14
N THR A 299 -30.88 -20.24 -11.47
CA THR A 299 -31.54 -21.37 -10.80
C THR A 299 -32.51 -20.88 -9.74
N ALA A 300 -32.07 -19.99 -8.84
CA ALA A 300 -32.93 -19.41 -7.81
C ALA A 300 -34.14 -18.67 -8.40
N GLN A 301 -33.98 -17.97 -9.52
CA GLN A 301 -35.09 -17.29 -10.21
C GLN A 301 -36.09 -18.29 -10.82
N GLN A 302 -35.63 -19.44 -11.32
CA GLN A 302 -36.50 -20.50 -11.84
C GLN A 302 -37.28 -21.18 -10.72
N GLU A 303 -36.63 -21.48 -9.60
CA GLU A 303 -37.28 -22.06 -8.42
C GLU A 303 -38.34 -21.14 -7.84
N LYS A 304 -38.05 -19.85 -7.72
CA LYS A 304 -39.01 -18.85 -7.26
C LYS A 304 -40.26 -18.81 -8.14
N ARG A 305 -40.11 -18.77 -9.47
CA ARG A 305 -41.26 -18.80 -10.41
C ARG A 305 -42.09 -20.07 -10.24
N ARG A 306 -41.45 -21.24 -10.15
CA ARG A 306 -42.14 -22.51 -9.90
C ARG A 306 -42.90 -22.55 -8.58
N SER A 307 -42.43 -21.85 -7.54
CA SER A 307 -43.12 -21.77 -6.25
C SER A 307 -44.28 -20.76 -6.23
N GLU A 308 -44.30 -19.80 -7.15
CA GLU A 308 -45.38 -18.80 -7.29
C GLU A 308 -46.53 -19.32 -8.20
N ASP A 309 -46.26 -20.34 -9.02
CA ASP A 309 -47.23 -21.01 -9.90
C ASP A 309 -48.00 -22.18 -9.21
N ILE A 310 -47.73 -22.46 -7.92
CA ILE A 310 -48.40 -23.47 -7.08
C ILE A 310 -49.25 -22.78 -6.03
#